data_AF-U1PGE6-F1
#
_entry.id   AF-U1PGE6-F1
#
_cell.length_a   1.000
_cell.length_b   1.000
_cell.length_c   1.000
_cell.angle_alpha   90.00
_cell.angle_beta   90.00
_cell.angle_gamma   90.00
#
_symmetry.space_group_name_H-M   'P 1'
#
loop_
_entity.id
_entity.type
_entity.pdbx_description
1 polymer ?
#
loop_
_entity_poly.entity_id
_entity_poly.type
_entity_poly.pdbx_seq_one_letter_code
_entity_poly.pdbx_strand_id
1 'polypeptide(L)' 'MSQAVTAEQEVPKTVVRNRSAYSKVIHRSDTESEEVRPACPVRGSERGYIEVDRDAYVSHYKLCENPECFGREWR' A
#
# COMPACT_ATOMS: atom_id res chain seq x y z
N MET A 1 -4.27 -24.97 16.18
CA MET A 1 -2.91 -24.43 15.95
C MET A 1 -3.05 -23.00 15.47
N SER A 2 -3.09 -22.05 16.40
CA SER A 2 -3.23 -20.63 16.07
C SER A 2 -1.82 -20.08 15.91
N GLN A 3 -1.33 -20.00 14.67
CA GLN A 3 -0.13 -19.21 14.40
C GLN A 3 -0.50 -17.75 14.66
N ALA A 4 -0.06 -17.23 15.81
CA ALA A 4 0.08 -15.80 15.99
C ALA A 4 1.19 -15.36 15.03
N VAL A 5 0.78 -14.95 13.83
CA VAL A 5 1.66 -14.28 12.88
C VAL A 5 1.90 -12.88 13.44
N THR A 6 2.85 -12.77 14.37
CA THR A 6 3.63 -11.54 14.52
C THR A 6 4.51 -11.43 13.27
N ALA A 7 3.87 -11.17 12.13
CA ALA A 7 4.56 -10.51 11.05
C ALA A 7 4.73 -9.08 11.57
N GLU A 8 5.94 -8.75 12.01
CA GLU A 8 6.48 -7.44 11.67
C GLU A 8 6.21 -7.30 10.17
N GLN A 9 5.12 -6.63 9.81
CA GLN A 9 4.70 -6.50 8.42
C GLN A 9 5.72 -5.57 7.76
N GLU A 10 6.81 -6.17 7.31
CA GLU A 10 7.78 -5.50 6.46
C GLU A 10 7.00 -4.97 5.26
N VAL A 11 6.98 -3.65 5.12
CA VAL A 11 6.34 -3.02 3.96
C VAL A 11 7.03 -3.59 2.72
N PRO A 12 6.28 -4.19 1.77
CA PRO A 12 6.86 -4.79 0.59
C PRO A 12 7.72 -3.79 -0.18
N LYS A 13 8.76 -4.28 -0.87
CA LYS A 13 9.60 -3.45 -1.74
C LYS A 13 8.79 -2.82 -2.88
N THR A 14 7.81 -3.55 -3.39
CA THR A 14 6.89 -3.06 -4.41
C THR A 14 5.58 -2.65 -3.76
N VAL A 15 5.19 -1.39 -3.94
CA VAL A 15 3.98 -0.81 -3.37
C VAL A 15 3.22 -0.05 -4.44
N VAL A 16 1.96 0.28 -4.18
CA VAL A 16 1.11 0.96 -5.15
C VAL A 16 0.86 2.39 -4.70
N ARG A 17 0.99 3.34 -5.63
CA ARG A 17 0.55 4.72 -5.41
C ARG A 17 -0.45 5.16 -6.46
N ASN A 18 -1.30 6.08 -6.08
CA ASN A 18 -2.19 6.76 -7.02
C ASN A 18 -1.36 7.65 -7.97
N ARG A 19 -1.69 7.66 -9.26
CA ARG A 19 -1.01 8.50 -10.27
C ARG A 19 -1.23 10.01 -10.07
N SER A 20 -2.22 10.40 -9.27
CA SER A 20 -2.52 11.78 -8.93
C SER A 20 -1.34 12.46 -8.24
N ALA A 21 -1.00 13.67 -8.71
CA ALA A 21 0.01 14.52 -8.08
C ALA A 21 -0.37 14.99 -6.66
N TYR A 22 -1.66 14.92 -6.31
CA TYR A 22 -2.17 15.32 -5.01
C TYR A 22 -2.19 14.17 -3.99
N SER A 23 -2.03 12.93 -4.43
CA SER A 23 -1.98 11.79 -3.52
C SER A 23 -0.56 11.56 -3.04
N LYS A 24 -0.38 11.65 -1.72
CA LYS A 24 0.88 11.33 -1.03
C LYS A 24 0.76 10.09 -0.16
N VAL A 25 -0.06 9.14 -0.59
CA VAL A 25 -0.34 7.89 0.12
C VAL A 25 0.16 6.70 -0.69
N ILE A 26 0.91 5.84 -0.02
CA ILE A 26 1.36 4.54 -0.51
C ILE A 26 0.44 3.46 0.04
N HIS A 27 0.00 2.56 -0.83
CA HIS A 27 -0.85 1.42 -0.52
C HIS A 27 -0.08 0.13 -0.72
N ARG A 28 -0.51 -0.93 -0.04
CA ARG A 28 -0.08 -2.29 -0.34
C ARG A 28 -0.67 -2.72 -1.69
N SER A 29 0.13 -3.40 -2.51
CA SER A 29 -0.35 -4.01 -3.76
C SER A 29 -1.36 -5.12 -3.46
N ASP A 30 -2.43 -5.19 -4.26
CA ASP A 30 -3.32 -6.34 -4.26
C ASP A 30 -2.71 -7.48 -5.08
N THR A 31 -2.12 -8.46 -4.42
CA THR A 31 -1.41 -9.57 -5.09
C THR A 31 -2.34 -10.59 -5.73
N GLU A 32 -3.64 -10.53 -5.41
CA GLU A 32 -4.65 -11.40 -5.99
C GLU A 32 -5.26 -10.84 -7.27
N SER A 33 -4.90 -9.60 -7.65
CA SER A 33 -5.35 -8.98 -8.89
C SER A 33 -4.24 -8.91 -9.93
N GLU A 34 -4.64 -9.17 -11.17
CA GLU A 34 -3.80 -8.96 -12.36
C GLU A 34 -3.68 -7.46 -12.72
N GLU A 35 -4.51 -6.60 -12.12
CA GLU A 35 -4.47 -5.16 -12.33
C GLU A 35 -3.72 -4.46 -11.20
N VAL A 36 -2.99 -3.39 -11.55
CA VAL A 36 -2.31 -2.56 -10.55
C VAL A 36 -3.35 -1.81 -9.71
N ARG A 37 -3.61 -2.30 -8.51
CA ARG A 37 -4.58 -1.72 -7.58
C ARG A 37 -4.15 -1.92 -6.11
N PRO A 38 -4.62 -1.05 -5.20
CA PRO A 38 -4.37 -1.23 -3.78
C PRO A 38 -5.16 -2.42 -3.22
N ALA A 39 -4.62 -3.06 -2.19
CA ALA A 39 -5.31 -4.12 -1.45
C ALA A 39 -6.57 -3.62 -0.71
N CYS A 40 -6.58 -2.35 -0.28
CA CYS A 40 -7.73 -1.76 0.39
C CYS A 40 -8.82 -1.28 -0.60
N PRO A 41 -10.11 -1.26 -0.21
CA PRO A 41 -11.26 -0.84 -1.02
C PRO A 41 -11.36 0.69 -1.20
N VAL A 42 -10.22 1.37 -1.36
CA VAL A 42 -10.20 2.79 -1.71
C VAL A 42 -10.92 2.96 -3.04
N ARG A 43 -11.93 3.84 -3.07
CA ARG A 43 -12.65 4.19 -4.30
C ARG A 43 -11.63 4.40 -5.42
N GLY A 44 -11.80 3.64 -6.50
CA GLY A 44 -10.93 3.71 -7.67
C GLY A 44 -10.68 5.17 -8.03
N SER A 45 -9.40 5.56 -8.07
CA SER A 45 -9.09 6.91 -8.50
C SER A 45 -9.32 7.01 -9.99
N GLU A 46 -9.91 8.12 -10.43
CA GLU A 46 -10.07 8.44 -11.86
C GLU A 46 -8.73 8.40 -12.63
N ARG A 47 -7.61 8.58 -11.92
CA ARG A 47 -6.26 8.55 -12.51
C ARG A 47 -5.58 7.17 -12.44
N GLY A 48 -6.20 6.18 -11.81
CA GLY A 48 -5.63 4.85 -11.61
C GLY A 48 -4.39 4.83 -10.71
N TYR A 49 -3.74 3.67 -10.69
CA TYR A 49 -2.63 3.36 -9.80
C TYR A 49 -1.39 2.90 -10.57
N ILE A 50 -0.23 2.94 -9.90
CA ILE A 50 1.05 2.42 -10.39
C ILE A 50 1.80 1.71 -9.29
N GLU A 51 2.53 0.67 -9.66
CA GLU A 51 3.55 0.05 -8.82
C GLU A 51 4.81 0.92 -8.82
N VAL A 52 5.37 1.09 -7.63
CA VAL A 52 6.60 1.84 -7.40
C VAL A 52 7.46 1.11 -6.38
N ASP A 53 8.75 1.40 -6.41
CA ASP A 53 9.66 0.97 -5.35
C ASP A 53 9.38 1.76 -4.06
N ARG A 54 9.24 1.06 -2.94
CA ARG A 54 8.89 1.62 -1.65
C ARG A 54 9.97 2.56 -1.12
N ASP A 55 11.24 2.21 -1.25
CA ASP A 55 12.33 3.00 -0.68
C ASP A 55 12.49 4.34 -1.40
N ALA A 56 12.07 4.42 -2.67
CA ALA A 56 11.99 5.68 -3.40
C ALA A 56 10.95 6.67 -2.84
N TYR A 57 9.91 6.21 -2.13
CA TYR A 57 8.76 7.05 -1.73
C TYR A 57 8.50 7.14 -0.22
N VAL A 58 8.91 6.14 0.57
CA VAL A 58 8.58 6.04 2.01
C VAL A 58 9.10 7.22 2.85
N SER A 59 10.13 7.92 2.38
CA SER A 59 10.71 9.09 3.05
C SER A 59 9.82 10.34 3.02
N HIS A 60 8.90 10.44 2.06
CA HIS A 60 8.11 11.66 1.83
C HIS A 60 6.63 11.40 1.53
N TYR A 61 6.20 10.14 1.50
CA TYR A 61 4.81 9.71 1.41
C TYR A 61 4.38 9.06 2.72
N LYS A 62 3.07 9.07 2.99
CA LYS A 62 2.48 8.36 4.12
C LYS A 62 2.05 6.97 3.68
N LEU A 63 2.18 5.99 4.57
CA LEU A 63 1.56 4.70 4.37
C LEU A 63 0.05 4.79 4.58
N CYS A 64 -0.70 4.00 3.82
CA CYS A 64 -2.14 3.88 3.97
C CYS A 64 -2.48 3.27 5.34
N GLU A 65 -3.27 4.00 6.12
CA GLU A 65 -3.70 3.60 7.46
C GLU A 65 -4.79 2.51 7.46
N ASN A 66 -5.24 2.05 6.29
CA ASN A 66 -6.21 0.97 6.19
C ASN A 66 -5.56 -0.35 6.65
N PRO A 67 -6.20 -1.15 7.53
CA PRO A 67 -5.71 -2.45 7.98
C PRO A 67 -5.37 -3.44 6.85
N GLU A 68 -6.07 -3.39 5.72
CA GLU A 68 -5.79 -4.24 4.55
C GLU A 68 -4.50 -3.83 3.82
N CYS A 69 -4.00 -2.61 4.08
CA CYS A 69 -2.70 -2.16 3.61
C CYS A 69 -1.63 -2.36 4.69
N PHE A 70 -1.51 -1.39 5.59
CA PHE A 70 -0.44 -1.34 6.60
C PHE A 70 -0.97 -1.06 8.01
N GLY A 71 -2.24 -0.64 8.16
CA GLY A 71 -2.80 -0.21 9.44
C GLY A 71 -2.09 1.03 10.01
N ARG A 72 -2.56 1.51 11.17
CA ARG A 72 -1.90 2.61 11.92
C ARG A 72 -0.69 2.16 12.75
N GLU A 73 -0.40 0.86 12.76
CA GLU A 73 0.59 0.23 13.65
C GLU A 73 2.02 0.29 13.10
N TRP A 74 2.22 0.85 11.91
CA TRP A 74 3.55 1.08 11.36
C TRP A 74 4.15 2.37 11.91
N ARG A 75 4.79 2.29 13.09
CA ARG A 75 5.48 3.40 13.74
C ARG A 75 6.72 2.96 14.49
#